data_AF-A0AAN8INW4-F1
#
_entry.id   AF-A0AAN8INW4-F1
#
_cell.length_a   1.000
_cell.length_b   1.000
_cell.length_c   1.000
_cell.angle_alpha   90.00
_cell.angle_beta   90.00
_cell.angle_gamma   90.00
#
_symmetry.space_group_name_H-M   'P 1'
#
loop_
_entity.id
_entity.type
_entity.pdbx_description
1 polymer ?
#
loop_
_entity_poly.entity_id
_entity_poly.type
_entity_poly.pdbx_seq_one_letter_code
_entity_poly.pdbx_strand_id
1 'polypeptide(L)' 'MLQRILAILCVIAVVTLVFTEAACKDELGSHCAVFRSFCFDSKYAALKPKCAATCGLC' A
#
# COMPACT_ATOMS: atom_id res chain seq x y z
N MET A 1 -15.36 -3.25 -35.15
CA MET A 1 -14.00 -3.63 -34.70
C MET A 1 -13.29 -2.49 -33.98
N LEU A 2 -13.17 -1.30 -34.60
CA LEU A 2 -12.47 -0.13 -34.02
C LEU A 2 -13.02 0.37 -32.68
N GLN A 3 -14.35 0.42 -32.51
CA GLN A 3 -15.00 0.89 -31.28
C GLN A 3 -14.77 -0.02 -30.06
N ARG A 4 -14.57 -1.32 -30.29
CA ARG A 4 -14.22 -2.27 -29.21
C ARG A 4 -12.77 -2.08 -28.76
N ILE A 5 -11.87 -1.79 -29.69
CA ILE A 5 -10.46 -1.50 -29.40
C ILE A 5 -10.33 -0.23 -28.56
N LEU A 6 -11.07 0.84 -28.92
CA LEU A 6 -11.11 2.08 -28.14
C LEU A 6 -11.60 1.85 -26.70
N ALA A 7 -12.65 1.05 -26.51
CA ALA A 7 -13.18 0.74 -25.19
C ALA A 7 -12.16 -0.02 -24.32
N ILE A 8 -11.45 -0.99 -24.89
CA ILE A 8 -10.42 -1.77 -24.18
C ILE A 8 -9.26 -0.87 -23.75
N LEU A 9 -8.79 0.02 -24.63
CA LEU A 9 -7.71 0.96 -24.32
C LEU A 9 -8.09 1.93 -23.19
N CYS A 10 -9.33 2.42 -23.18
CA CYS A 10 -9.84 3.24 -22.08
C CYS A 10 -9.86 2.49 -20.75
N VAL A 11 -10.33 1.23 -20.75
CA VAL A 11 -10.38 0.42 -19.52
C VAL A 11 -8.97 0.16 -18.98
N ILE A 12 -8.01 -0.18 -19.84
CA ILE A 12 -6.62 -0.42 -19.43
C ILE A 12 -6.01 0.85 -18.82
N ALA A 13 -6.20 2.01 -19.47
CA ALA A 13 -5.72 3.29 -18.94
C ALA A 13 -6.31 3.60 -17.56
N VAL A 14 -7.62 3.40 -17.37
CA VAL A 14 -8.28 3.60 -16.07
C VAL A 14 -7.75 2.64 -15.01
N VAL A 15 -7.55 1.37 -15.34
CA VAL A 15 -7.01 0.36 -14.40
C VAL A 15 -5.59 0.72 -13.97
N THR A 16 -4.73 1.17 -14.89
CA THR A 16 -3.35 1.56 -14.56
C THR A 16 -3.26 2.79 -13.65
N LEU A 17 -4.26 3.69 -13.68
CA LEU A 17 -4.29 4.87 -12.80
C LEU A 17 -4.71 4.54 -11.36
N VAL A 18 -5.43 3.44 -11.16
CA VAL A 18 -5.96 3.02 -9.85
C VAL A 18 -4.97 2.12 -9.10
N PHE A 19 -4.09 1.41 -9.82
CA PHE A 19 -3.01 0.61 -9.25
C PHE A 19 -1.76 1.43 -8.98
N THR A 20 -1.85 2.41 -8.09
CA THR A 20 -0.67 2.95 -7.42
C THR A 20 -0.43 2.13 -6.15
N GLU A 21 0.44 1.13 -6.24
CA GLU A 21 1.02 0.51 -5.05
C GLU A 21 1.83 1.59 -4.34
N ALA A 22 1.22 2.20 -3.30
CA ALA A 22 1.96 3.05 -2.38
C ALA A 22 3.19 2.25 -1.93
N ALA A 23 4.38 2.81 -2.12
CA ALA A 23 5.62 2.14 -1.77
C ALA A 23 5.51 1.60 -0.34
N CYS A 24 5.40 0.28 -0.21
CA CYS A 24 5.24 -0.41 1.06
C CYS A 24 6.58 -0.32 1.79
N LYS A 25 6.76 0.76 2.54
CA LYS A 25 8.01 1.07 3.21
C LYS A 25 7.73 1.66 4.57
N ASP A 26 8.52 1.21 5.54
CA ASP A 26 8.50 1.79 6.87
C ASP A 26 9.07 3.22 6.84
N GLU A 27 8.32 4.17 7.36
CA GLU A 27 8.74 5.57 7.50
C GLU A 27 9.74 5.74 8.65
N LEU A 28 9.64 4.91 9.69
CA LEU A 28 10.43 5.00 10.92
C LEU A 28 11.72 4.16 10.90
N GLY A 29 12.02 3.49 9.79
CA GLY A 29 13.24 2.68 9.61
C GLY A 29 13.45 1.67 10.74
N SER A 30 14.62 1.71 11.39
CA SER A 30 15.01 0.76 12.45
C SER A 30 14.10 0.76 13.67
N HIS A 31 13.34 1.84 13.94
CA HIS A 31 12.39 1.85 15.06
C HIS A 31 11.22 0.88 14.85
N CYS A 32 10.89 0.56 13.59
CA CYS A 32 9.84 -0.42 13.30
C CYS A 32 10.25 -1.83 13.72
N ALA A 33 11.53 -2.18 13.70
CA ALA A 33 12.01 -3.49 14.16
C ALA A 33 11.66 -3.77 15.63
N VAL A 34 11.77 -2.74 16.49
CA VAL A 34 11.34 -2.81 17.90
C VAL A 34 9.82 -2.84 18.00
N PHE A 35 9.15 -2.15 17.08
CA PHE A 35 7.69 -2.05 17.03
C PHE A 35 6.98 -3.32 16.54
N ARG A 36 7.70 -4.27 15.93
CA ARG A 36 7.14 -5.47 15.31
C ARG A 36 6.20 -6.26 16.23
N SER A 37 6.54 -6.40 17.50
CA SER A 37 5.71 -7.13 18.48
C SER A 37 4.44 -6.36 18.90
N PHE A 38 4.40 -5.05 18.63
CA PHE A 38 3.32 -4.14 19.02
C PHE A 38 2.39 -3.78 17.86
N CYS A 39 2.60 -4.37 16.67
CA CYS A 39 1.75 -4.13 15.49
C CYS A 39 0.26 -4.40 15.73
N PHE A 40 -0.07 -5.33 16.63
CA PHE A 40 -1.45 -5.67 16.97
C PHE A 40 -1.94 -5.00 18.25
N ASP A 41 -1.07 -4.25 18.93
CA ASP A 41 -1.42 -3.54 20.16
C ASP A 41 -2.18 -2.24 19.83
N SER A 42 -3.37 -2.11 20.39
CA SER A 42 -4.25 -0.96 20.21
C SER A 42 -3.63 0.35 20.71
N LYS A 43 -2.73 0.28 21.70
CA LYS A 43 -2.02 1.44 22.25
C LYS A 43 -1.13 2.14 21.22
N TYR A 44 -0.72 1.41 20.19
CA TYR A 44 0.21 1.89 19.19
C TYR A 44 -0.39 1.99 17.79
N ALA A 45 -1.71 2.15 17.71
CA ALA A 45 -2.43 2.34 16.44
C ALA A 45 -1.83 3.45 15.55
N ALA A 46 -1.27 4.51 16.16
CA ALA A 46 -0.63 5.61 15.44
C ALA A 46 0.71 5.22 14.76
N LEU A 47 1.39 4.16 15.21
CA LEU A 47 2.64 3.68 14.61
C LEU A 47 2.40 2.65 13.50
N LYS A 48 1.23 2.00 13.48
CA LYS A 48 0.86 1.02 12.44
C LYS A 48 1.02 1.55 11.01
N PRO A 49 0.50 2.74 10.63
CA PRO A 49 0.69 3.25 9.28
C PRO A 49 2.16 3.58 8.98
N LYS A 50 2.95 3.95 9.99
CA LYS A 50 4.38 4.30 9.83
C LYS A 50 5.29 3.07 9.70
N CYS A 51 4.82 1.93 10.18
CA CYS A 51 5.52 0.65 10.14
C CYS A 51 4.72 -0.38 9.33
N ALA A 52 4.07 0.05 8.25
CA ALA A 52 3.15 -0.77 7.48
C ALA A 52 3.83 -2.03 6.90
N ALA A 53 5.08 -1.90 6.44
CA ALA A 53 5.85 -3.03 5.91
C ALA A 53 6.29 -3.99 7.03
N THR A 54 6.77 -3.47 8.16
CA THR A 54 7.12 -4.31 9.31
C THR A 54 5.89 -5.03 9.89
N CYS A 55 4.72 -4.40 9.85
CA CYS A 55 3.47 -4.96 10.37
C CYS A 55 2.67 -5.78 9.34
N GLY A 56 3.13 -5.89 8.08
CA GLY A 56 2.43 -6.62 7.01
C GLY A 56 1.04 -6.06 6.67
N LEU A 57 0.88 -4.74 6.81
CA LEU A 57 -0.36 -3.99 6.51
C LEU A 57 -0.38 -3.44 5.09
N CYS A 58 0.78 -3.48 4.45
CA CYS A 58 0.98 -3.57 3.02
C CYS A 58 1.77 -4.89 2.79
#